data_AF-W6RK52-F1
#
_entry.id   AF-W6RK52-F1
#
_cell.length_a   1.000
_cell.length_b   1.000
_cell.length_c   1.000
_cell.angle_alpha   90.00
_cell.angle_beta   90.00
_cell.angle_gamma   90.00
#
_symmetry.space_group_name_H-M   'P 1'
#
loop_
_entity.id
_entity.type
_entity.pdbx_description
1 polymer ?
#
loop_
_entity_poly.entity_id
_entity_poly.type
_entity_poly.pdbx_seq_one_letter_code
_entity_poly.pdbx_strand_id
1 'polypeptide(L)'
;MNETRRKLTTIFSADVQDYTRLMGADEEGTLAMLKRSREAMSGLIVAHGGRVINTWGDGLIAEFPSVVEAVRAAVDVQNELAGMNTARPADGRMLFRIGINLGDVLAEGDDIYGDGVNIAARLQASAVAGGIVISNTVYDQVRNKVAVGFDFLGPLAVKNVAEAVPSYAVRIGEGVDGSSQRPVSAVPAGAVSTPDAGPRSTKAQKMGALYAVASAALVVINLLSWQGDFWAPWPILAFAFLAAMTWVRSQNRIDRRIAALAVVGLGIVAINLLSWHGTFWAIWPLLGIAVAAGIRWAMRS
;
A
#
# COMPACT_ATOMS: atom_id res chain seq x y z
N MET A 1 14.85 -25.11 7.81
CA MET A 1 14.27 -23.93 8.49
C MET A 1 14.95 -22.73 7.86
N ASN A 2 14.22 -21.90 7.12
CA ASN A 2 14.83 -20.67 6.58
C ASN A 2 15.04 -19.72 7.77
N GLU A 3 16.30 -19.37 8.05
CA GLU A 3 16.60 -18.37 9.06
C GLU A 3 16.14 -17.00 8.56
N THR A 4 15.20 -16.38 9.27
CA THR A 4 14.82 -14.99 9.03
C THR A 4 15.96 -14.08 9.51
N ARG A 5 16.56 -13.31 8.60
CA ARG A 5 17.67 -12.40 8.92
C ARG A 5 17.32 -10.95 8.60
N ARG A 6 17.60 -10.03 9.52
CA ARG A 6 17.55 -8.59 9.23
C ARG A 6 18.76 -8.17 8.40
N LYS A 7 18.51 -7.37 7.36
CA LYS A 7 19.54 -6.74 6.55
C LYS A 7 19.10 -5.36 6.08
N LEU A 8 20.06 -4.45 5.94
CA LEU A 8 19.89 -3.19 5.25
C LEU A 8 20.13 -3.42 3.75
N THR A 9 19.17 -3.04 2.90
CA THR A 9 19.32 -3.19 1.45
C THR A 9 18.59 -2.09 0.69
N THR A 10 18.91 -1.93 -0.59
CA THR A 10 18.19 -1.01 -1.47
C THR A 10 17.08 -1.78 -2.17
N ILE A 11 15.84 -1.39 -1.95
CA ILE A 11 14.65 -1.99 -2.55
C ILE A 11 14.29 -1.19 -3.79
N PHE A 12 14.15 -1.89 -4.91
CA PHE A 12 13.65 -1.41 -6.18
C PHE A 12 12.26 -2.01 -6.40
N SER A 13 11.26 -1.15 -6.63
CA SER A 13 9.89 -1.57 -6.94
C SER A 13 9.47 -0.93 -8.25
N ALA A 14 9.03 -1.76 -9.20
CA ALA A 14 8.48 -1.31 -10.48
C ALA A 14 7.07 -1.88 -10.68
N ASP A 15 6.20 -1.10 -11.31
CA ASP A 15 4.83 -1.52 -11.62
C ASP A 15 4.28 -0.77 -12.83
N VAL A 16 3.38 -1.41 -13.57
CA VAL A 16 2.77 -0.87 -14.79
C VAL A 16 1.69 0.13 -14.42
N GLN A 17 1.67 1.27 -15.12
CA GLN A 17 0.53 2.18 -15.03
C GLN A 17 -0.65 1.67 -15.87
N ASP A 18 -1.85 1.70 -15.29
CA ASP A 18 -3.11 1.39 -15.97
C ASP A 18 -3.15 0.01 -16.65
N TYR A 19 -2.54 -1.00 -16.02
CA TYR A 19 -2.49 -2.37 -16.55
C TYR A 19 -3.87 -2.93 -16.92
N THR A 20 -4.90 -2.68 -16.10
CA THR A 20 -6.28 -3.10 -16.35
C THR A 20 -6.85 -2.55 -17.66
N ARG A 21 -6.47 -1.33 -18.05
CA ARG A 21 -6.92 -0.70 -19.30
C ARG A 21 -6.30 -1.39 -20.51
N LEU A 22 -5.01 -1.74 -20.44
CA LEU A 22 -4.30 -2.42 -21.53
C LEU A 22 -4.86 -3.83 -21.76
N MET A 23 -5.15 -4.56 -20.68
CA MET A 23 -5.77 -5.89 -20.76
C MET A 23 -7.14 -5.86 -21.47
N GLY A 24 -7.96 -4.84 -21.25
CA GLY A 24 -9.27 -4.74 -21.90
C GLY A 24 -9.22 -4.45 -23.42
N ALA A 25 -8.09 -3.99 -23.94
CA ALA A 25 -7.92 -3.65 -25.36
C ALA A 25 -7.33 -4.81 -26.18
N ASP A 26 -6.33 -5.51 -25.61
CA ASP A 26 -5.65 -6.64 -26.24
C ASP A 26 -4.96 -7.48 -25.15
N GLU A 27 -5.62 -8.57 -24.72
CA GLU A 27 -5.13 -9.42 -23.62
C GLU A 27 -3.81 -10.12 -23.97
N GLU A 28 -3.73 -10.72 -25.16
CA GLU A 28 -2.57 -11.50 -25.60
C GLU A 28 -1.35 -10.61 -25.86
N GLY A 29 -1.55 -9.49 -26.57
CA GLY A 29 -0.47 -8.55 -26.86
C GLY A 29 0.02 -7.83 -25.60
N THR A 30 -0.87 -7.50 -24.66
CA THR A 30 -0.49 -6.90 -23.37
C THR A 30 0.31 -7.87 -22.52
N LEU A 31 -0.09 -9.14 -22.44
CA LEU A 31 0.66 -10.15 -21.69
C LEU A 31 2.05 -10.40 -22.30
N ALA A 32 2.14 -10.49 -23.64
CA ALA A 32 3.42 -10.65 -24.33
C ALA A 32 4.34 -9.43 -24.12
N MET A 33 3.78 -8.22 -24.15
CA MET A 33 4.52 -6.99 -23.85
C MET A 33 5.02 -6.97 -22.40
N LEU A 34 4.16 -7.30 -21.44
CA LEU A 34 4.53 -7.36 -20.03
C LEU A 34 5.70 -8.33 -19.80
N LYS A 35 5.66 -9.51 -20.41
CA LYS A 35 6.73 -10.50 -20.33
C LYS A 35 8.06 -9.96 -20.88
N ARG A 36 8.06 -9.36 -22.07
CA ARG A 36 9.28 -8.77 -22.67
C ARG A 36 9.85 -7.63 -21.83
N SER A 37 8.99 -6.74 -21.35
CA SER A 37 9.40 -5.63 -20.48
C SER A 37 10.01 -6.15 -19.18
N ARG A 38 9.45 -7.21 -18.58
CA ARG A 38 9.99 -7.85 -17.38
C ARG A 38 11.33 -8.53 -17.60
N GLU A 39 11.49 -9.20 -18.73
CA GLU A 39 12.74 -9.86 -19.09
C GLU A 39 13.86 -8.83 -19.27
N ALA A 40 13.60 -7.74 -20.00
CA ALA A 40 14.53 -6.63 -20.14
C ALA A 40 14.88 -5.98 -18.79
N MET A 41 13.87 -5.69 -17.96
CA MET A 41 14.09 -5.17 -16.61
C MET A 41 14.95 -6.10 -15.76
N SER A 42 14.64 -7.39 -15.76
CA SER A 42 15.38 -8.39 -14.98
C SER A 42 16.83 -8.50 -15.44
N GLY A 43 17.06 -8.46 -16.76
CA GLY A 43 18.40 -8.45 -17.34
C GLY A 43 19.23 -7.25 -16.89
N LEU A 44 18.65 -6.04 -16.94
CA LEU A 44 19.31 -4.82 -16.48
C LEU A 44 19.57 -4.84 -14.97
N ILE A 45 18.58 -5.27 -14.18
CA ILE A 45 18.73 -5.40 -12.72
C ILE A 45 19.93 -6.31 -12.38
N VAL A 46 20.03 -7.47 -13.04
CA VAL A 46 21.14 -8.41 -12.83
C VAL A 46 22.46 -7.84 -13.32
N ALA A 47 22.49 -7.14 -14.46
CA ALA A 47 23.68 -6.50 -15.00
C ALA A 47 24.28 -5.45 -14.04
N HIS A 48 23.43 -4.77 -13.26
CA HIS A 48 23.83 -3.83 -12.20
C HIS A 48 24.08 -4.50 -10.83
N GLY A 49 24.15 -5.83 -10.77
CA GLY A 49 24.41 -6.58 -9.54
C GLY A 49 23.23 -6.61 -8.57
N GLY A 50 22.03 -6.30 -9.04
CA GLY A 50 20.78 -6.49 -8.32
C GLY A 50 20.27 -7.93 -8.41
N ARG A 51 19.34 -8.28 -7.52
CA ARG A 51 18.65 -9.56 -7.51
C ARG A 51 17.14 -9.34 -7.55
N VAL A 52 16.48 -9.96 -8.53
CA VAL A 52 15.01 -9.98 -8.57
C VAL A 52 14.51 -10.90 -7.48
N ILE A 53 13.66 -10.38 -6.60
CA ILE A 53 13.10 -11.11 -5.45
C ILE A 53 11.83 -11.80 -5.86
N ASN A 54 10.86 -11.02 -6.32
CA ASN A 54 9.53 -11.54 -6.58
C ASN A 54 8.77 -10.67 -7.58
N THR A 55 7.86 -11.31 -8.30
CA THR A 55 7.02 -10.70 -9.35
C THR A 55 5.56 -11.08 -9.06
N TRP A 56 4.94 -10.46 -8.05
CA TRP A 56 3.51 -10.68 -7.78
C TRP A 56 2.68 -9.77 -8.69
N GLY A 57 1.78 -10.35 -9.49
CA GLY A 57 0.85 -9.60 -10.33
C GLY A 57 1.53 -8.98 -11.55
N ASP A 58 1.40 -7.66 -11.71
CA ASP A 58 1.98 -6.77 -12.74
C ASP A 58 3.28 -6.06 -12.27
N GLY A 59 3.55 -6.01 -10.96
CA GLY A 59 4.77 -5.43 -10.38
C GLY A 59 6.00 -6.34 -10.35
N LEU A 60 7.18 -5.73 -10.20
CA LEU A 60 8.49 -6.36 -10.03
C LEU A 60 9.19 -5.76 -8.81
N ILE A 61 9.74 -6.61 -7.94
CA ILE A 61 10.55 -6.21 -6.79
C ILE A 61 11.95 -6.80 -6.93
N ALA A 62 12.96 -5.95 -6.76
CA ALA A 62 14.36 -6.33 -6.73
C ALA A 62 15.08 -5.68 -5.54
N GLU A 63 16.21 -6.26 -5.17
CA GLU A 63 17.11 -5.68 -4.18
C GLU A 63 18.49 -5.42 -4.79
N PHE A 64 19.18 -4.41 -4.28
CA PHE A 64 20.53 -4.07 -4.67
C PHE A 64 21.42 -3.90 -3.44
N PRO A 65 22.63 -4.48 -3.43
CA PRO A 65 23.66 -4.17 -2.44
C PRO A 65 24.13 -2.71 -2.52
N SER A 66 24.11 -2.12 -3.72
CA SER A 66 24.56 -0.74 -3.97
C SER A 66 23.39 0.17 -4.35
N VAL A 67 23.24 1.27 -3.61
CA VAL A 67 22.22 2.31 -3.88
C VAL A 67 22.46 2.98 -5.23
N VAL A 68 23.73 3.20 -5.58
CA VAL A 68 24.13 3.84 -6.85
C VAL A 68 23.74 2.97 -8.03
N GLU A 69 24.00 1.66 -7.94
CA GLU A 69 23.65 0.72 -9.01
C GLU A 69 22.14 0.54 -9.15
N ALA A 70 21.38 0.60 -8.05
CA ALA A 70 19.92 0.59 -8.12
C ALA A 70 19.36 1.77 -8.92
N VAL A 71 19.92 2.98 -8.74
CA VAL A 71 19.49 4.18 -9.46
C VAL A 71 19.93 4.14 -10.93
N ARG A 72 21.15 3.67 -11.22
CA ARG A 72 21.62 3.47 -12.60
C ARG A 72 20.74 2.45 -13.34
N ALA A 73 20.48 1.30 -12.71
CA ALA A 73 19.56 0.30 -13.25
C ALA A 73 18.18 0.89 -13.54
N ALA A 74 17.64 1.74 -12.66
CA ALA A 74 16.35 2.37 -12.88
C ALA A 74 16.33 3.30 -14.09
N VAL A 75 17.40 4.08 -14.29
CA VAL A 75 17.56 4.96 -15.45
C VAL A 75 17.64 4.14 -16.74
N ASP A 76 18.47 3.11 -16.76
CA ASP A 76 18.65 2.25 -17.93
C ASP A 76 17.38 1.47 -18.25
N VAL A 77 16.65 1.01 -17.23
CA VAL A 77 15.32 0.41 -17.37
C VAL A 77 14.34 1.38 -18.03
N GLN A 78 14.24 2.62 -17.55
CA GLN A 78 13.31 3.58 -18.16
C GLN A 78 13.68 3.93 -19.60
N ASN A 79 14.97 4.04 -19.90
CA ASN A 79 15.46 4.27 -21.26
C ASN A 79 15.11 3.11 -22.21
N GLU A 80 15.35 1.87 -21.77
CA GLU A 80 15.05 0.66 -22.55
C GLU A 80 13.54 0.54 -22.80
N LEU A 81 12.72 0.72 -21.75
CA LEU A 81 11.25 0.69 -21.87
C LEU A 81 10.69 1.82 -22.74
N ALA A 82 11.31 3.01 -22.71
CA ALA A 82 10.97 4.10 -23.62
C ALA A 82 11.29 3.73 -25.07
N GLY A 83 12.44 3.09 -25.32
CA GLY A 83 12.81 2.52 -26.61
C GLY A 83 11.76 1.55 -27.14
N MET A 84 11.34 0.58 -26.33
CA MET A 84 10.29 -0.40 -26.68
C MET A 84 8.94 0.24 -27.00
N ASN A 85 8.63 1.40 -26.42
CA ASN A 85 7.38 2.13 -26.64
C ASN A 85 7.43 3.09 -27.86
N THR A 86 8.60 3.33 -28.47
CA THR A 86 8.78 4.31 -29.55
C THR A 86 7.94 3.98 -30.79
N ALA A 87 7.83 2.70 -31.13
CA ALA A 87 7.05 2.23 -32.28
C ALA A 87 5.53 2.15 -32.01
N ARG A 88 5.06 2.51 -30.80
CA ARG A 88 3.67 2.31 -30.37
C ARG A 88 2.90 3.64 -30.28
N PRO A 89 1.61 3.64 -30.64
CA PRO A 89 0.72 4.78 -30.42
C PRO A 89 0.57 5.02 -28.91
N ALA A 90 0.30 6.27 -28.52
CA ALA A 90 0.38 6.71 -27.13
C ALA A 90 -0.52 5.93 -26.16
N ASP A 91 -1.68 5.48 -26.63
CA ASP A 91 -2.67 4.67 -25.91
C ASP A 91 -2.22 3.22 -25.66
N GLY A 92 -1.38 2.68 -26.54
CA GLY A 92 -0.83 1.32 -26.47
C GLY A 92 0.54 1.23 -25.80
N ARG A 93 1.08 2.32 -25.24
CA ARG A 93 2.37 2.32 -24.53
C ARG A 93 2.21 1.69 -23.14
N MET A 94 3.18 0.86 -22.77
CA MET A 94 3.26 0.26 -21.43
C MET A 94 4.30 1.04 -20.63
N LEU A 95 3.83 1.93 -19.76
CA LEU A 95 4.68 2.82 -18.97
C LEU A 95 4.84 2.27 -17.56
N PHE A 96 6.08 2.03 -17.15
CA PHE A 96 6.39 1.58 -15.81
C PHE A 96 6.72 2.76 -14.90
N ARG A 97 6.34 2.62 -13.65
CA ARG A 97 6.68 3.52 -12.56
C ARG A 97 7.69 2.83 -11.66
N ILE A 98 8.72 3.55 -11.21
CA ILE A 98 9.77 2.97 -10.37
C ILE A 98 9.87 3.74 -9.05
N GLY A 99 10.00 3.00 -7.95
CA GLY A 99 10.25 3.49 -6.61
C GLY A 99 11.49 2.85 -6.02
N ILE A 100 12.40 3.66 -5.44
CA ILE A 100 13.63 3.15 -4.82
C ILE A 100 13.74 3.65 -3.39
N ASN A 101 13.99 2.73 -2.47
CA ASN A 101 14.18 3.04 -1.05
C ASN A 101 15.38 2.27 -0.49
N LEU A 102 16.17 2.90 0.38
CA LEU A 102 17.15 2.23 1.22
C LEU A 102 16.56 2.04 2.62
N GLY A 103 16.46 0.80 3.09
CA GLY A 103 15.88 0.52 4.40
C GLY A 103 16.09 -0.91 4.90
N ASP A 104 15.82 -1.11 6.18
CA ASP A 104 15.89 -2.43 6.82
C ASP A 104 14.75 -3.34 6.37
N VAL A 105 15.10 -4.58 6.05
CA VAL A 105 14.17 -5.64 5.67
C VAL A 105 14.48 -6.93 6.44
N LEU A 106 13.45 -7.76 6.59
CA LEU A 106 13.57 -9.15 6.99
C LEU A 106 13.69 -9.99 5.73
N ALA A 107 14.82 -10.66 5.56
CA ALA A 107 15.03 -11.64 4.49
C ALA A 107 14.69 -13.04 4.99
N GLU A 108 13.89 -13.79 4.23
CA GLU A 108 13.56 -15.18 4.50
C GLU A 108 13.67 -15.97 3.18
N GLY A 109 14.71 -16.81 3.06
CA GLY A 109 15.05 -17.43 1.78
C GLY A 109 15.36 -16.38 0.72
N ASP A 110 14.62 -16.42 -0.39
CA ASP A 110 14.78 -15.47 -1.49
C ASP A 110 13.90 -14.21 -1.35
N ASP A 111 12.93 -14.20 -0.43
CA ASP A 111 11.98 -13.11 -0.24
C ASP A 111 12.44 -12.06 0.79
N ILE A 112 11.90 -10.84 0.65
CA ILE A 112 12.13 -9.73 1.59
C ILE A 112 10.81 -9.12 2.07
N TYR A 113 10.76 -8.76 3.35
CA TYR A 113 9.59 -8.21 4.01
C TYR A 113 9.94 -7.01 4.90
N GLY A 114 8.93 -6.18 5.18
CA GLY A 114 9.02 -5.09 6.14
C GLY A 114 8.72 -3.72 5.55
N ASP A 115 8.90 -2.70 6.38
CA ASP A 115 8.53 -1.32 6.02
C ASP A 115 9.35 -0.77 4.85
N GLY A 116 10.60 -1.21 4.70
CA GLY A 116 11.45 -0.81 3.56
C GLY A 116 10.82 -1.14 2.21
N VAL A 117 10.15 -2.30 2.10
CA VAL A 117 9.43 -2.74 0.89
C VAL A 117 8.17 -1.91 0.67
N ASN A 118 7.41 -1.67 1.75
CA ASN A 118 6.18 -0.86 1.70
C ASN A 118 6.47 0.59 1.26
N ILE A 119 7.58 1.17 1.73
CA ILE A 119 8.02 2.51 1.34
C ILE A 119 8.39 2.53 -0.15
N ALA A 120 9.19 1.57 -0.64
CA ALA A 120 9.54 1.48 -2.06
C ALA A 120 8.30 1.39 -2.97
N ALA A 121 7.34 0.52 -2.63
CA ALA A 121 6.08 0.42 -3.36
C ALA A 121 5.27 1.73 -3.31
N ARG A 122 5.33 2.46 -2.21
CA ARG A 122 4.63 3.75 -2.08
C ARG A 122 5.27 4.86 -2.91
N LEU A 123 6.60 4.90 -2.98
CA LEU A 123 7.35 5.79 -3.86
C LEU A 123 7.03 5.48 -5.33
N GLN A 124 7.03 4.20 -5.69
CA GLN A 124 6.64 3.73 -7.02
C GLN A 124 5.23 4.23 -7.38
N ALA A 125 4.26 4.05 -6.48
CA ALA A 125 2.88 4.47 -6.73
C ALA A 125 2.73 5.99 -6.88
N SER A 126 3.66 6.79 -6.34
CA SER A 126 3.70 8.24 -6.49
C SER A 126 4.43 8.75 -7.73
N ALA A 127 5.19 7.88 -8.40
CA ALA A 127 5.87 8.24 -9.63
C ALA A 127 4.87 8.49 -10.76
N VAL A 128 5.20 9.47 -11.60
CA VAL A 128 4.52 9.68 -12.88
C VAL A 128 4.82 8.53 -13.84
N ALA A 129 4.04 8.40 -14.92
CA ALA A 129 4.25 7.40 -15.95
C ALA A 129 5.67 7.49 -16.54
N GLY A 130 6.44 6.39 -16.54
CA GLY A 130 7.84 6.41 -16.98
C GLY A 130 8.80 7.12 -16.01
N GLY A 131 8.31 7.49 -14.82
CA GLY A 131 9.08 8.21 -13.81
C GLY A 131 9.78 7.29 -12.80
N ILE A 132 10.77 7.88 -12.11
CA ILE A 132 11.48 7.25 -11.00
C ILE A 132 11.36 8.17 -9.79
N VAL A 133 10.92 7.63 -8.66
CA VAL A 133 10.86 8.34 -7.38
C VAL A 133 11.74 7.63 -6.35
N ILE A 134 12.54 8.39 -5.62
CA ILE A 134 13.48 7.89 -4.63
C ILE A 134 13.22 8.49 -3.25
N SER A 135 13.56 7.75 -2.19
CA SER A 135 13.55 8.27 -0.82
C SER A 135 14.72 9.25 -0.58
N ASN A 136 14.62 10.07 0.47
CA ASN A 136 15.73 10.92 0.90
C ASN A 136 17.00 10.13 1.23
N THR A 137 16.88 8.94 1.82
CA THR A 137 18.02 8.08 2.14
C THR A 137 18.77 7.62 0.88
N VAL A 138 18.05 7.41 -0.22
CA VAL A 138 18.67 7.12 -1.52
C VAL A 138 19.31 8.38 -2.09
N TYR A 139 18.59 9.50 -2.10
CA TYR A 139 19.08 10.80 -2.61
C TYR A 139 20.43 11.19 -1.99
N ASP A 140 20.54 11.13 -0.67
CA ASP A 140 21.76 11.49 0.06
C ASP A 140 22.99 10.65 -0.38
N GLN A 141 22.76 9.41 -0.83
CA GLN A 141 23.82 8.51 -1.27
C GLN A 141 24.22 8.70 -2.74
N VAL A 142 23.34 9.23 -3.59
CA VAL A 142 23.51 9.25 -5.06
C VAL A 142 23.66 10.64 -5.67
N ARG A 143 23.27 11.71 -4.98
CA ARG A 143 23.23 13.09 -5.52
C ARG A 143 24.54 13.59 -6.16
N ASN A 144 25.68 13.03 -5.76
CA ASN A 144 27.01 13.38 -6.28
C ASN A 144 27.69 12.23 -7.07
N LYS A 145 26.95 11.15 -7.37
CA LYS A 145 27.51 9.91 -7.94
C LYS A 145 26.82 9.46 -9.23
N VAL A 146 25.63 10.00 -9.51
CA VAL A 146 24.85 9.71 -10.72
C VAL A 146 24.57 11.02 -11.44
N ALA A 147 24.83 11.06 -12.75
CA ALA A 147 24.65 12.23 -13.59
C ALA A 147 23.18 12.38 -14.02
N VAL A 148 22.30 12.64 -13.07
CA VAL A 148 20.86 12.86 -13.26
C VAL A 148 20.39 14.04 -12.40
N GLY A 149 19.31 14.70 -12.80
CA GLY A 149 18.66 15.73 -11.99
C GLY A 149 17.75 15.14 -10.90
N PHE A 150 17.50 15.90 -9.84
CA PHE A 150 16.58 15.52 -8.77
C PHE A 150 15.63 16.67 -8.44
N ASP A 151 14.33 16.39 -8.42
CA ASP A 151 13.30 17.35 -8.04
C ASP A 151 12.63 16.94 -6.74
N PHE A 152 12.64 17.81 -5.74
CA PHE A 152 12.05 17.51 -4.44
C PHE A 152 10.52 17.51 -4.52
N LEU A 153 9.90 16.38 -4.19
CA LEU A 153 8.44 16.19 -4.22
C LEU A 153 7.76 16.48 -2.87
N GLY A 154 8.55 16.71 -1.82
CA GLY A 154 8.05 16.88 -0.47
C GLY A 154 7.89 15.56 0.31
N PRO A 155 7.32 15.65 1.51
CA PRO A 155 7.10 14.51 2.40
C PRO A 155 5.94 13.64 1.93
N LEU A 156 6.19 12.36 1.68
CA LEU A 156 5.19 11.38 1.25
C LEU A 156 4.69 10.58 2.44
N ALA A 157 3.38 10.64 2.70
CA ALA A 157 2.75 9.86 3.75
C ALA A 157 2.65 8.38 3.35
N VAL A 158 3.27 7.51 4.15
CA VAL A 158 3.21 6.05 4.01
C VAL A 158 2.31 5.50 5.11
N LYS A 159 1.41 4.57 4.78
CA LYS A 159 0.59 3.90 5.79
C LYS A 159 1.52 3.11 6.72
N ASN A 160 1.35 3.27 8.03
CA ASN A 160 2.10 2.59 9.10
C ASN A 160 3.52 3.13 9.38
N VAL A 161 3.95 4.24 8.75
CA VAL A 161 5.19 4.94 9.14
C VAL A 161 4.80 6.26 9.82
N ALA A 162 5.36 6.53 11.00
CA ALA A 162 5.00 7.69 11.82
C ALA A 162 5.46 9.02 11.21
N GLU A 163 6.57 9.02 10.47
CA GLU A 163 7.12 10.18 9.78
C GLU A 163 6.93 10.06 8.27
N ALA A 164 6.52 11.16 7.64
CA ALA A 164 6.40 11.22 6.19
C ALA A 164 7.80 11.19 5.56
N VAL A 165 7.98 10.38 4.53
CA VAL A 165 9.28 10.15 3.91
C VAL A 165 9.52 11.23 2.86
N PRO A 166 10.51 12.14 3.02
CA PRO A 166 10.84 13.10 1.97
C PRO A 166 11.30 12.34 0.72
N SER A 167 10.84 12.79 -0.45
CA SER A 167 10.97 12.06 -1.71
C SER A 167 11.41 12.98 -2.85
N TYR A 168 12.09 12.39 -3.83
CA TYR A 168 12.62 13.09 -5.00
C TYR A 168 12.25 12.36 -6.28
N ALA A 169 11.86 13.09 -7.33
CA ALA A 169 11.79 12.55 -8.68
C ALA A 169 13.18 12.62 -9.33
N VAL A 170 13.55 11.59 -10.10
CA VAL A 170 14.77 11.60 -10.90
C VAL A 170 14.45 12.12 -12.31
N ARG A 171 15.19 13.13 -12.78
CA ARG A 171 15.12 13.63 -14.16
C ARG A 171 16.14 12.91 -15.03
N ILE A 172 15.64 12.16 -16.00
CA ILE A 172 16.42 11.44 -17.01
C ILE A 172 16.65 12.37 -18.20
N GLY A 173 17.89 12.55 -18.65
CA GLY A 173 18.22 13.27 -19.88
C GLY A 173 18.66 14.73 -19.74
N GLU A 174 18.65 15.29 -18.53
CA GLU A 174 19.30 16.58 -18.25
C GLU A 174 20.52 16.34 -17.35
N GLY A 175 21.70 16.55 -17.92
CA GLY A 175 22.96 16.56 -17.19
C GLY A 175 22.94 17.62 -16.09
N VAL A 176 23.90 17.53 -15.17
CA VAL A 176 24.05 18.42 -14.01
C VAL A 176 24.38 19.84 -14.49
N ASP A 177 23.38 20.58 -14.94
CA ASP A 177 23.45 22.03 -15.06
C ASP A 177 23.13 22.61 -13.69
N GLY A 178 24.19 23.08 -13.04
CA GLY A 178 24.13 23.82 -11.79
C GLY A 178 23.31 25.10 -11.97
N SER A 179 22.01 25.03 -11.68
CA SER A 179 21.23 26.20 -11.30
C SER A 179 20.65 25.97 -9.92
N SER A 180 21.44 26.34 -8.90
CA SER A 180 20.88 26.74 -7.60
C SER A 180 19.84 27.82 -7.84
N GLN A 181 18.57 27.50 -7.67
CA GLN A 181 17.56 28.50 -7.35
C GLN A 181 16.85 28.12 -6.06
N ARG A 182 17.40 28.65 -4.97
CA ARG A 182 16.59 29.08 -3.83
C ARG A 182 15.60 30.14 -4.34
N PRO A 183 14.37 30.12 -3.84
CA PRO A 183 13.93 31.32 -3.13
C PRO A 183 13.63 30.97 -1.68
N VAL A 184 14.40 31.57 -0.77
CA VAL A 184 13.87 31.92 0.54
C VAL A 184 12.94 33.10 0.30
N SER A 185 11.64 32.86 0.40
CA SER A 185 10.71 33.92 0.76
C SER A 185 9.96 33.46 1.99
N ALA A 186 10.44 33.92 3.13
CA ALA A 186 9.64 33.99 4.34
C ALA A 186 8.38 34.82 4.01
N VAL A 187 7.21 34.22 4.19
CA VAL A 187 5.95 34.97 4.29
C VAL A 187 5.59 35.00 5.77
N PRO A 188 5.27 36.18 6.33
CA PRO A 188 5.04 36.35 7.75
C PRO A 188 3.73 35.71 8.19
N ALA A 189 3.68 35.36 9.47
CA ALA A 189 2.49 34.93 10.16
C ALA A 189 1.39 36.01 10.10
N GLY A 190 0.16 35.58 9.78
CA GLY A 190 -1.06 36.31 10.11
C GLY A 190 -1.99 36.58 8.94
N ALA A 191 -2.95 35.67 8.72
CA ALA A 191 -4.38 35.99 8.71
C ALA A 191 -5.19 34.74 8.31
N VAL A 192 -6.12 34.38 9.18
CA VAL A 192 -7.13 33.35 9.02
C VAL A 192 -7.97 33.63 7.78
N SER A 193 -8.15 32.61 6.93
CA SER A 193 -9.29 32.49 6.03
C SER A 193 -9.51 31.00 5.76
N THR A 194 -10.49 30.43 6.44
CA THR A 194 -11.08 29.12 6.15
C THR A 194 -11.79 29.17 4.80
N PRO A 195 -11.54 28.22 3.90
CA PRO A 195 -12.53 27.83 2.90
C PRO A 195 -13.11 26.47 3.26
N ASP A 196 -14.40 26.53 3.56
CA ASP A 196 -15.44 25.51 3.51
C ASP A 196 -15.02 24.05 3.22
N ALA A 197 -15.20 23.22 4.25
CA ALA A 197 -15.03 21.78 4.19
C ALA A 197 -16.22 21.14 3.47
N GLY A 198 -16.15 21.04 2.14
CA GLY A 198 -16.94 20.06 1.41
C GLY A 198 -16.58 18.63 1.88
N PRO A 199 -17.55 17.73 2.10
CA PRO A 199 -17.27 16.44 2.73
C PRO A 199 -16.47 15.55 1.77
N ARG A 200 -15.15 15.45 2.01
CA ARG A 200 -14.29 14.44 1.39
C ARG A 200 -14.63 13.07 1.96
N SER A 201 -15.60 12.41 1.33
CA SER A 201 -15.95 11.00 1.49
C SER A 201 -14.69 10.13 1.53
N THR A 202 -14.36 9.61 2.71
CA THR A 202 -13.29 8.62 2.87
C THR A 202 -13.76 7.29 2.28
N LYS A 203 -12.90 6.55 1.55
CA LYS A 203 -13.25 5.22 0.97
C LYS A 203 -13.90 4.26 1.98
N ALA A 204 -13.65 4.43 3.29
CA ALA A 204 -14.30 3.70 4.38
C ALA A 204 -15.83 3.94 4.45
N GLN A 205 -16.30 5.15 4.14
CA GLN A 205 -17.72 5.51 4.13
C GLN A 205 -18.45 4.91 2.92
N LYS A 206 -17.77 4.81 1.76
CA LYS A 206 -18.31 4.13 0.57
C LYS A 206 -18.45 2.62 0.77
N MET A 207 -17.55 1.99 1.53
CA MET A 207 -17.67 0.57 1.87
C MET A 207 -18.75 0.30 2.92
N GLY A 208 -18.91 1.17 3.92
CA GLY A 208 -20.02 1.08 4.89
C GLY A 208 -21.40 1.20 4.24
N ALA A 209 -21.55 2.08 3.26
CA ALA A 209 -22.78 2.21 2.48
C ALA A 209 -23.09 0.96 1.64
N LEU A 210 -22.07 0.32 1.04
CA LEU A 210 -22.25 -0.91 0.28
C LEU A 210 -22.74 -2.07 1.16
N TYR A 211 -22.19 -2.24 2.37
CA TYR A 211 -22.65 -3.25 3.31
C TYR A 211 -24.06 -2.97 3.82
N ALA A 212 -24.41 -1.70 4.07
CA ALA A 212 -25.78 -1.32 4.45
C ALA A 212 -26.80 -1.62 3.34
N VAL A 213 -26.45 -1.35 2.08
CA VAL A 213 -27.29 -1.68 0.91
C VAL A 213 -27.40 -3.20 0.73
N ALA A 214 -26.31 -3.96 0.92
CA ALA A 214 -26.34 -5.42 0.86
C ALA A 214 -27.20 -6.03 1.98
N SER A 215 -27.13 -5.49 3.21
CA SER A 215 -27.99 -5.90 4.32
C SER A 215 -29.47 -5.57 4.05
N ALA A 216 -29.77 -4.39 3.50
CA ALA A 216 -31.13 -4.01 3.11
C ALA A 216 -31.67 -4.90 1.98
N ALA A 217 -30.85 -5.23 0.98
CA ALA A 217 -31.20 -6.15 -0.10
C ALA A 217 -31.50 -7.56 0.42
N LEU A 218 -30.72 -8.05 1.40
CA LEU A 218 -30.99 -9.33 2.07
C LEU A 218 -32.29 -9.31 2.86
N VAL A 219 -32.64 -8.20 3.51
CA VAL A 219 -33.94 -8.03 4.20
C VAL A 219 -35.11 -8.02 3.20
N VAL A 220 -34.94 -7.39 2.03
CA VAL A 220 -35.96 -7.39 0.97
C VAL A 220 -36.12 -8.77 0.33
N ILE A 221 -35.02 -9.48 0.05
CA ILE A 221 -35.04 -10.88 -0.43
C ILE A 221 -35.75 -11.76 0.60
N ASN A 222 -35.49 -11.56 1.89
CA ASN A 222 -36.13 -12.28 2.98
C ASN A 222 -37.64 -11.97 3.14
N LEU A 223 -38.07 -10.73 2.85
CA LEU A 223 -39.49 -10.36 2.82
C LEU A 223 -40.22 -10.96 1.61
N LEU A 224 -39.55 -11.12 0.46
CA LEU A 224 -40.12 -11.73 -0.75
C LEU A 224 -40.14 -13.26 -0.70
N SER A 225 -39.25 -13.92 0.06
CA SER A 225 -39.11 -15.38 0.12
C SER A 225 -39.82 -16.04 1.33
N TRP A 226 -40.79 -15.37 1.96
CA TRP A 226 -41.34 -15.77 3.27
C TRP A 226 -42.13 -17.09 3.23
N GLN A 227 -41.62 -18.12 3.95
CA GLN A 227 -42.31 -19.39 4.24
C GLN A 227 -42.38 -19.69 5.77
N GLY A 228 -42.33 -18.66 6.63
CA GLY A 228 -42.55 -18.82 8.07
C GLY A 228 -41.31 -19.00 8.95
N ASP A 229 -40.10 -19.10 8.38
CA ASP A 229 -38.85 -19.18 9.16
C ASP A 229 -37.88 -18.02 8.85
N PHE A 230 -37.49 -17.29 9.89
CA PHE A 230 -36.59 -16.14 9.80
C PHE A 230 -35.12 -16.61 9.81
N TRP A 231 -34.59 -16.95 8.64
CA TRP A 231 -33.23 -17.48 8.43
C TRP A 231 -32.12 -16.39 8.35
N ALA A 232 -32.52 -15.12 8.21
CA ALA A 232 -31.62 -13.97 8.07
C ALA A 232 -30.82 -13.46 9.31
N PRO A 233 -31.05 -13.91 10.57
CA PRO A 233 -30.31 -13.40 11.72
C PRO A 233 -28.79 -13.58 11.62
N TRP A 234 -28.36 -14.74 11.10
CA TRP A 234 -26.94 -15.12 11.05
C TRP A 234 -26.15 -14.33 10.00
N PRO A 235 -26.64 -14.16 8.75
CA PRO A 235 -26.00 -13.26 7.78
C PRO A 235 -25.92 -11.81 8.26
N ILE A 236 -26.99 -11.28 8.86
CA ILE A 236 -27.03 -9.88 9.34
C ILE A 236 -25.98 -9.66 10.44
N LEU A 237 -25.86 -10.59 11.37
CA LEU A 237 -24.87 -10.53 12.45
C LEU A 237 -23.44 -10.62 11.88
N ALA A 238 -23.20 -11.46 10.89
CA ALA A 238 -21.89 -11.55 10.22
C ALA A 238 -21.50 -10.23 9.51
N PHE A 239 -22.43 -9.61 8.78
CA PHE A 239 -22.16 -8.31 8.13
C PHE A 239 -21.98 -7.17 9.13
N ALA A 240 -22.78 -7.13 10.20
CA ALA A 240 -22.63 -6.15 11.27
C ALA A 240 -21.27 -6.29 11.98
N PHE A 241 -20.83 -7.53 12.22
CA PHE A 241 -19.52 -7.83 12.80
C PHE A 241 -18.36 -7.37 11.90
N LEU A 242 -18.43 -7.66 10.60
CA LEU A 242 -17.44 -7.21 9.63
C LEU A 242 -17.38 -5.67 9.55
N ALA A 243 -18.52 -5.00 9.50
CA ALA A 243 -18.60 -3.55 9.51
C ALA A 243 -17.96 -2.95 10.77
N ALA A 244 -18.31 -3.48 11.96
CA ALA A 244 -17.72 -3.05 13.22
C ALA A 244 -16.20 -3.27 13.27
N MET A 245 -15.69 -4.40 12.74
CA MET A 245 -14.26 -4.70 12.70
C MET A 245 -13.49 -3.76 11.76
N THR A 246 -14.09 -3.39 10.61
CA THR A 246 -13.48 -2.38 9.72
C THR A 246 -13.45 -0.98 10.34
N TRP A 247 -14.49 -0.61 11.11
CA TRP A 247 -14.56 0.64 11.86
C TRP A 247 -13.49 0.71 12.96
N VAL A 248 -13.32 -0.35 13.75
CA VAL A 248 -12.25 -0.44 14.76
C VAL A 248 -10.86 -0.24 14.15
N ARG A 249 -10.59 -0.79 12.96
CA ARG A 249 -9.32 -0.62 12.25
C ARG A 249 -9.08 0.83 11.78
N SER A 250 -10.16 1.59 11.57
CA SER A 250 -10.12 3.00 11.17
C SER A 250 -9.97 3.98 12.34
N GLN A 251 -10.24 3.54 13.57
CA GLN A 251 -10.15 4.38 14.75
C GLN A 251 -8.67 4.57 15.16
N ASN A 252 -8.23 5.83 15.27
CA ASN A 252 -6.90 6.18 15.79
C ASN A 252 -6.93 6.76 17.22
N ARG A 253 -8.13 6.87 17.83
CA ARG A 253 -8.35 7.58 19.10
C ARG A 253 -8.39 6.67 20.34
N ILE A 254 -8.57 5.36 20.14
CA ILE A 254 -8.70 4.33 21.19
C ILE A 254 -7.72 3.21 20.85
N ASP A 255 -7.15 2.52 21.85
CA ASP A 255 -6.31 1.34 21.62
C ASP A 255 -7.11 0.31 20.79
N ARG A 256 -6.66 0.11 19.54
CA ARG A 256 -7.33 -0.77 18.55
C ARG A 256 -7.60 -2.16 19.11
N ARG A 257 -6.77 -2.64 20.04
CA ARG A 257 -6.93 -3.96 20.66
C ARG A 257 -8.10 -3.98 21.65
N ILE A 258 -8.30 -2.92 22.42
CA ILE A 258 -9.42 -2.81 23.37
C ILE A 258 -10.74 -2.70 22.60
N ALA A 259 -10.77 -1.88 21.55
CA ALA A 259 -11.95 -1.73 20.70
C ALA A 259 -12.30 -3.03 19.95
N ALA A 260 -11.31 -3.80 19.51
CA ALA A 260 -11.54 -5.11 18.89
C ALA A 260 -12.11 -6.12 19.89
N LEU A 261 -11.61 -6.17 21.12
CA LEU A 261 -12.13 -7.06 22.17
C LEU A 261 -13.58 -6.71 22.55
N ALA A 262 -13.94 -5.42 22.57
CA ALA A 262 -15.31 -4.99 22.82
C ALA A 262 -16.28 -5.43 21.70
N VAL A 263 -15.88 -5.31 20.43
CA VAL A 263 -16.68 -5.77 19.28
C VAL A 263 -16.86 -7.29 19.28
N VAL A 264 -15.80 -8.04 19.62
CA VAL A 264 -15.89 -9.51 19.78
C VAL A 264 -16.84 -9.88 20.93
N GLY A 265 -16.74 -9.20 22.08
CA GLY A 265 -17.64 -9.41 23.21
C GLY A 265 -19.11 -9.15 22.85
N LEU A 266 -19.40 -8.04 22.16
CA LEU A 266 -20.75 -7.71 21.69
C LEU A 266 -21.28 -8.75 20.68
N GLY A 267 -20.43 -9.25 19.78
CA GLY A 267 -20.79 -10.33 18.85
C GLY A 267 -21.17 -11.63 19.56
N ILE A 268 -20.42 -12.01 20.60
CA ILE A 268 -20.70 -13.21 21.41
C ILE A 268 -22.03 -13.08 22.17
N VAL A 269 -22.31 -11.90 22.74
CA VAL A 269 -23.59 -11.62 23.40
C VAL A 269 -24.75 -11.70 22.40
N ALA A 270 -24.57 -11.12 21.20
CA ALA A 270 -25.59 -11.18 20.15
C ALA A 270 -25.86 -12.62 19.69
N ILE A 271 -24.82 -13.44 19.51
CA ILE A 271 -24.96 -14.88 19.19
C ILE A 271 -25.73 -15.61 20.29
N ASN A 272 -25.42 -15.34 21.56
CA ASN A 272 -26.08 -15.99 22.70
C ASN A 272 -27.57 -15.63 22.81
N LEU A 273 -27.93 -14.38 22.54
CA LEU A 273 -29.33 -13.93 22.49
C LEU A 273 -30.10 -14.58 21.33
N LEU A 274 -29.45 -14.73 20.17
CA LEU A 274 -30.03 -15.35 18.98
C LEU A 274 -30.20 -16.87 19.13
N SER A 275 -29.30 -17.52 19.87
CA SER A 275 -29.30 -18.96 20.12
C SER A 275 -29.93 -19.32 21.48
N TRP A 276 -30.75 -18.45 22.07
CA TRP A 276 -31.18 -18.60 23.46
C TRP A 276 -32.07 -19.83 23.65
N HIS A 277 -31.64 -20.77 24.50
CA HIS A 277 -32.38 -21.97 24.90
C HIS A 277 -32.46 -22.10 26.45
N GLY A 278 -32.44 -20.97 27.16
CA GLY A 278 -32.57 -20.92 28.63
C GLY A 278 -31.24 -20.93 29.41
N THR A 279 -30.09 -20.95 28.75
CA THR A 279 -28.76 -20.87 29.41
C THR A 279 -27.88 -19.79 28.79
N PHE A 280 -27.32 -18.91 29.63
CA PHE A 280 -26.43 -17.82 29.22
C PHE A 280 -24.98 -18.30 29.11
N TRP A 281 -24.70 -19.14 28.11
CA TRP A 281 -23.36 -19.72 27.87
C TRP A 281 -22.27 -18.69 27.53
N ALA A 282 -22.62 -17.47 27.10
CA ALA A 282 -21.68 -16.39 26.81
C ALA A 282 -20.85 -15.89 28.01
N ILE A 283 -21.24 -16.22 29.24
CA ILE A 283 -20.53 -15.78 30.44
C ILE A 283 -19.07 -16.28 30.47
N TRP A 284 -18.83 -17.52 30.02
CA TRP A 284 -17.50 -18.14 30.03
C TRP A 284 -16.51 -17.50 29.05
N PRO A 285 -16.84 -17.32 27.75
CA PRO A 285 -15.94 -16.62 26.82
C PRO A 285 -15.77 -15.13 27.17
N LEU A 286 -16.80 -14.45 27.69
CA LEU A 286 -16.67 -13.06 28.14
C LEU A 286 -15.70 -12.92 29.33
N LEU A 287 -15.76 -13.84 30.30
CA LEU A 287 -14.80 -13.92 31.40
C LEU A 287 -13.38 -14.16 30.88
N GLY A 288 -13.19 -15.06 29.92
CA GLY A 288 -11.88 -15.29 29.29
C GLY A 288 -11.31 -14.04 28.61
N ILE A 289 -12.15 -13.28 27.89
CA ILE A 289 -11.76 -12.01 27.26
C ILE A 289 -11.39 -10.96 28.32
N ALA A 290 -12.17 -10.84 29.40
CA ALA A 290 -11.91 -9.91 30.49
C ALA A 290 -10.58 -10.23 31.21
N VAL A 291 -10.31 -11.51 31.48
CA VAL A 291 -9.05 -11.96 32.09
C VAL A 291 -7.86 -11.68 31.17
N ALA A 292 -7.96 -11.98 29.87
CA ALA A 292 -6.90 -11.70 28.90
C ALA A 292 -6.62 -10.19 28.77
N ALA A 293 -7.66 -9.35 28.84
CA ALA A 293 -7.51 -7.90 28.88
C ALA A 293 -6.82 -7.42 30.17
N GLY A 294 -7.19 -8.00 31.32
CA GLY A 294 -6.62 -7.68 32.64
C GLY A 294 -5.15 -8.06 32.79
N ILE A 295 -4.77 -9.29 32.40
CA ILE A 295 -3.36 -9.75 32.41
C ILE A 295 -2.49 -8.81 31.57
N ARG A 296 -2.98 -8.43 30.40
CA ARG A 296 -2.25 -7.55 29.50
C ARG A 296 -2.11 -6.11 30.03
N TRP A 297 -3.11 -5.62 30.74
CA TRP A 297 -3.05 -4.32 31.41
C TRP A 297 -2.01 -4.34 32.54
N ALA A 298 -1.95 -5.42 33.33
CA ALA A 298 -0.95 -5.59 34.37
C ALA A 298 0.49 -5.71 33.82
N MET A 299 0.69 -6.32 32.65
CA MET A 299 1.99 -6.41 31.98
C MET A 299 2.44 -5.11 31.28
N ARG A 300 1.61 -4.05 31.30
CA ARG A 300 1.95 -2.73 30.74
C ARG A 300 2.48 -1.74 31.79
N SER A 301 2.54 -2.12 33.06
CA SER A 301 3.07 -1.34 34.19
C SER A 301 4.51 -1.71 34.51
#